data_AF-A0A7S0YS39-F1
#
_entry.id   AF-A0A7S0YS39-F1
#
_cell.length_a   1.000
_cell.length_b   1.000
_cell.length_c   1.000
_cell.angle_alpha   90.00
_cell.angle_beta   90.00
_cell.angle_gamma   90.00
#
_symmetry.space_group_name_H-M   'P 1'
#
loop_
_entity.id
_entity.type
_entity.pdbx_description
1 polymer ?
#
loop_
_entity_poly.entity_id
_entity_poly.type
_entity_poly.pdbx_seq_one_letter_code
_entity_poly.pdbx_strand_id
1 'polypeptide(L)'
;QKRQSTELEQFSHGLSRIPRTVEDFVAFVQFIDKVDARQADIDNEISMLEEEYHQMESANVKFTSEEDASYRMLFAELMSMRTSFEIAENQRQLNADKWAKNLAEQVAEFKVNV
;
A
#
# COMPACT_ATOMS: atom_id res chain seq x y z
N GLN A 1 15.57 8.86 -3.84
CA GLN A 1 14.49 9.08 -4.85
C GLN A 1 14.25 7.90 -5.81
N LYS A 2 15.21 7.36 -6.58
CA LYS A 2 14.90 6.28 -7.56
C LYS A 2 14.37 4.95 -6.96
N ARG A 3 14.75 4.55 -5.74
CA ARG A 3 14.38 3.23 -5.17
C ARG A 3 12.92 3.13 -4.71
N GLN A 4 12.38 4.18 -4.09
CA GLN A 4 11.01 4.20 -3.55
C GLN A 4 9.94 4.26 -4.65
N SER A 5 10.21 4.95 -5.77
CA SER A 5 9.30 4.95 -6.94
C SER A 5 9.13 3.55 -7.54
N THR A 6 10.23 2.78 -7.63
CA THR A 6 10.19 1.42 -8.18
C THR A 6 9.45 0.45 -7.27
N GLU A 7 9.60 0.59 -5.95
CA GLU A 7 8.87 -0.22 -4.97
C GLU A 7 7.36 0.05 -5.02
N LEU A 8 6.96 1.32 -5.06
CA LEU A 8 5.56 1.71 -5.19
C LEU A 8 4.93 1.19 -6.49
N GLU A 9 5.65 1.29 -7.61
CA GLU A 9 5.21 0.76 -8.90
C GLU A 9 5.02 -0.77 -8.87
N GLN A 10 5.94 -1.50 -8.24
CA GLN A 10 5.85 -2.95 -8.09
C GLN A 10 4.64 -3.36 -7.24
N PHE A 11 4.45 -2.68 -6.11
CA PHE A 11 3.34 -2.95 -5.22
C PHE A 11 1.99 -2.61 -5.84
N SER A 12 1.87 -1.43 -6.45
CA SER A 12 0.66 -1.00 -7.17
C SER A 12 0.31 -1.95 -8.32
N HIS A 13 1.30 -2.34 -9.13
CA HIS A 13 1.10 -3.32 -10.19
C HIS A 13 0.63 -4.67 -9.64
N GLY A 14 1.26 -5.17 -8.58
CA GLY A 14 0.89 -6.42 -7.95
C GLY A 14 -0.53 -6.39 -7.39
N LEU A 15 -0.92 -5.31 -6.69
CA LEU A 15 -2.28 -5.11 -6.14
C LEU A 15 -3.36 -5.03 -7.23
N SER A 16 -3.00 -4.54 -8.42
CA SER A 16 -3.91 -4.47 -9.57
C SER A 16 -4.16 -5.82 -10.26
N ARG A 17 -3.31 -6.84 -10.00
CA ARG A 17 -3.38 -8.13 -10.68
C ARG A 17 -4.60 -8.93 -10.20
N ILE A 18 -5.35 -9.48 -11.15
CA ILE A 18 -6.44 -10.43 -10.85
C ILE A 18 -5.88 -11.86 -10.93
N PRO A 19 -5.92 -12.64 -9.83
CA PRO A 19 -5.53 -14.04 -9.85
C PRO A 19 -6.35 -14.86 -10.85
N ARG A 20 -5.69 -15.71 -11.65
CA ARG A 20 -6.36 -16.55 -12.66
C ARG A 20 -6.48 -18.02 -12.26
N THR A 21 -5.66 -18.46 -11.31
CA THR A 21 -5.66 -19.82 -10.77
C THR A 21 -5.66 -19.80 -9.24
N VAL A 22 -5.83 -20.96 -8.61
CA VAL A 22 -5.74 -21.10 -7.15
C VAL A 22 -4.31 -20.83 -6.66
N GLU A 23 -3.30 -21.30 -7.39
CA GLU A 23 -1.89 -21.04 -7.06
C GLU A 23 -1.56 -19.55 -7.18
N ASP A 24 -2.06 -18.88 -8.23
CA ASP A 24 -1.96 -17.44 -8.39
C ASP A 24 -2.62 -16.70 -7.22
N PHE A 25 -3.74 -17.21 -6.72
CA PHE A 25 -4.44 -16.62 -5.58
C PHE A 25 -3.64 -16.78 -4.28
N VAL A 26 -3.04 -17.95 -4.03
CA VAL A 26 -2.16 -18.17 -2.86
C VAL A 26 -0.95 -17.24 -2.91
N ALA A 27 -0.30 -17.11 -4.07
CA ALA A 27 0.83 -16.19 -4.24
C ALA A 27 0.40 -14.73 -4.06
N PHE A 28 -0.82 -14.39 -4.51
CA PHE A 28 -1.40 -13.07 -4.31
C PHE A 28 -1.65 -12.75 -2.85
N VAL A 29 -2.20 -13.68 -2.06
CA VAL A 29 -2.40 -13.50 -0.60
C VAL A 29 -1.06 -13.26 0.12
N GLN A 30 -0.02 -14.04 -0.18
CA GLN A 30 1.32 -13.83 0.40
C GLN A 30 1.93 -12.48 0.00
N PHE A 31 1.57 -11.97 -1.17
CA PHE A 31 1.98 -10.64 -1.60
C PHE A 31 1.25 -9.54 -0.81
N ILE A 32 -0.02 -9.74 -0.45
CA ILE A 32 -0.77 -8.82 0.43
C ILE A 32 -0.10 -8.71 1.80
N ASP A 33 0.32 -9.83 2.41
CA ASP A 33 1.01 -9.80 3.70
C ASP A 33 2.26 -8.90 3.68
N LYS A 34 2.97 -8.85 2.53
CA LYS A 34 4.13 -7.97 2.34
C LYS A 34 3.75 -6.50 2.20
N VAL A 35 2.63 -6.23 1.52
CA VAL A 35 2.09 -4.86 1.40
C VAL A 35 1.64 -4.35 2.77
N ASP A 36 0.96 -5.18 3.56
CA ASP A 36 0.50 -4.82 4.90
C ASP A 36 1.66 -4.54 5.85
N ALA A 37 2.70 -5.38 5.82
CA ALA A 37 3.93 -5.13 6.55
C ALA A 37 4.57 -3.79 6.15
N ARG A 38 4.64 -3.48 4.85
CA ARG A 38 5.22 -2.20 4.39
C ARG A 38 4.37 -0.99 4.76
N GLN A 39 3.04 -1.10 4.74
CA GLN A 39 2.15 -0.04 5.21
C GLN A 39 2.36 0.24 6.70
N ALA A 40 2.49 -0.80 7.52
CA ALA A 40 2.80 -0.66 8.94
C ALA A 40 4.17 0.02 9.17
N ASP A 41 5.18 -0.32 8.37
CA ASP A 41 6.48 0.34 8.42
C ASP A 41 6.38 1.84 8.09
N ILE A 42 5.62 2.21 7.04
CA ILE A 42 5.39 3.62 6.66
C ILE A 42 4.68 4.39 7.76
N ASP A 43 3.63 3.80 8.35
CA ASP A 43 2.91 4.42 9.46
C ASP A 43 3.84 4.65 10.67
N ASN A 44 4.74 3.71 10.95
CA ASN A 44 5.75 3.86 11.99
C ASN A 44 6.80 4.95 11.64
N GLU A 45 7.28 5.00 10.39
CA GLU A 45 8.19 6.05 9.90
C GLU A 45 7.55 7.44 10.03
N ILE A 46 6.26 7.58 9.67
CA ILE A 46 5.49 8.82 9.83
C ILE A 46 5.40 9.19 11.32
N SER A 47 5.01 8.24 12.18
CA SER A 47 4.88 8.50 13.62
C SER A 47 6.20 8.92 14.26
N MET A 48 7.32 8.28 13.89
CA MET A 48 8.65 8.64 14.37
C MET A 48 9.05 10.04 13.92
N LEU A 49 8.78 10.38 12.66
CA LEU A 49 9.02 11.72 12.16
C LEU A 49 8.21 12.73 12.96
N GLU A 50 6.89 12.52 13.12
CA GLU A 50 6.01 13.45 13.84
C GLU A 50 6.49 13.67 15.29
N GLU A 51 6.92 12.60 15.95
CA GLU A 51 7.49 12.67 17.29
C GLU A 51 8.80 13.47 17.32
N GLU A 52 9.72 13.22 16.38
CA GLU A 52 10.99 13.94 16.28
C GLU A 52 10.75 15.45 16.07
N TYR A 53 9.84 15.82 15.17
CA TYR A 53 9.50 17.22 14.91
C TYR A 53 8.90 17.89 16.16
N HIS A 54 7.98 17.20 16.84
CA HIS A 54 7.38 17.71 18.07
C HIS A 54 8.43 17.85 19.18
N GLN A 55 9.36 16.91 19.32
CA GLN A 55 10.44 17.01 20.30
C GLN A 55 11.32 18.23 20.03
N MET A 56 11.72 18.47 18.77
CA MET A 56 12.52 19.64 18.41
C MET A 56 11.78 20.95 18.66
N GLU A 57 10.49 21.03 18.31
CA GLU A 57 9.63 22.18 18.59
C GLU A 57 9.54 22.44 20.10
N SER A 58 9.32 21.40 20.91
CA SER A 58 9.21 21.50 22.38
C SER A 58 10.53 21.90 23.06
N ALA A 59 11.67 21.51 22.49
CA ALA A 59 13.00 21.88 22.96
C ALA A 59 13.42 23.29 22.51
N ASN A 60 12.55 24.01 21.78
CA ASN A 60 12.82 25.33 21.21
C ASN A 60 14.04 25.33 20.27
N VAL A 61 14.35 24.17 19.71
CA VAL A 61 15.41 23.99 18.73
C VAL A 61 14.87 24.50 17.39
N LYS A 62 15.46 25.58 16.88
CA LYS A 62 15.08 26.11 15.57
C LYS A 62 15.72 25.27 14.49
N PHE A 63 14.89 24.61 13.68
CA PHE A 63 15.33 24.04 12.41
C PHE A 63 15.98 25.13 11.56
N THR A 64 17.05 24.74 10.86
CA THR A 64 17.46 25.51 9.68
C THR A 64 16.38 25.39 8.60
N SER A 65 16.31 26.35 7.68
CA SER A 65 15.36 26.29 6.57
C SER A 65 15.52 25.03 5.69
N GLU A 66 16.74 24.47 5.66
CA GLU A 66 17.06 23.26 4.90
C GLU A 66 16.57 21.98 5.60
N GLU A 67 16.69 21.90 6.93
CA GLU A 67 16.17 20.77 7.71
C GLU A 67 14.64 20.73 7.72
N ASP A 68 13.96 21.88 7.91
CA ASP A 68 12.48 21.95 7.86
C ASP A 68 11.96 21.58 6.45
N ALA A 69 12.65 22.01 5.39
CA ALA A 69 12.30 21.63 4.02
C ALA A 69 12.50 20.12 3.78
N SER A 70 13.61 19.56 4.25
CA SER A 70 13.91 18.12 4.11
C SER A 70 12.89 17.26 4.85
N TYR A 71 12.51 17.67 6.05
CA TYR A 71 11.51 16.99 6.86
C TYR A 71 10.13 17.02 6.18
N ARG A 72 9.68 18.20 5.75
CA ARG A 72 8.40 18.35 5.02
C ARG A 72 8.39 17.54 3.73
N MET A 73 9.51 17.47 3.02
CA MET A 73 9.63 16.65 1.82
C MET A 73 9.50 15.16 2.13
N LEU A 74 10.22 14.64 3.13
CA LEU A 74 10.14 13.24 3.52
C LEU A 74 8.72 12.87 4.00
N PHE A 75 8.12 13.71 4.83
CA PHE A 75 6.75 13.51 5.29
C PHE A 75 5.76 13.48 4.11
N ALA A 76 5.88 14.41 3.17
CA ALA A 76 5.04 14.42 1.96
C ALA A 76 5.25 13.18 1.08
N GLU A 77 6.49 12.69 0.95
CA GLU A 77 6.79 11.45 0.23
C GLU A 77 6.12 10.23 0.88
N LEU A 78 6.20 10.11 2.21
CA LEU A 78 5.57 9.01 2.96
C LEU A 78 4.04 9.04 2.89
N MET A 79 3.43 10.22 3.06
CA MET A 79 1.98 10.39 2.94
C MET A 79 1.49 10.10 1.52
N SER A 80 2.25 10.50 0.50
CA SER A 80 1.95 10.19 -0.90
C SER A 80 1.99 8.68 -1.17
N MET A 81 2.99 7.99 -0.60
CA MET A 81 3.12 6.53 -0.70
C MET A 81 1.94 5.81 -0.02
N ARG A 82 1.58 6.23 1.20
CA ARG A 82 0.42 5.71 1.94
C ARG A 82 -0.88 5.87 1.16
N THR A 83 -1.13 7.07 0.62
CA THR A 83 -2.33 7.36 -0.19
C THR A 83 -2.39 6.48 -1.45
N SER A 84 -1.24 6.27 -2.09
CA SER A 84 -1.15 5.42 -3.28
C SER A 84 -1.46 3.95 -2.98
N PHE A 85 -1.02 3.44 -1.82
CA PHE A 85 -1.39 2.10 -1.37
C PHE A 85 -2.87 1.98 -1.06
N GLU A 86 -3.48 2.97 -0.41
CA GLU A 86 -4.92 2.98 -0.15
C GLU A 86 -5.73 2.89 -1.46
N ILE A 87 -5.33 3.62 -2.50
CA ILE A 87 -5.97 3.54 -3.83
C ILE A 87 -5.82 2.14 -4.42
N ALA A 88 -4.62 1.57 -4.38
CA ALA A 88 -4.34 0.25 -4.93
C ALA A 88 -5.10 -0.86 -4.18
N GLU A 89 -5.26 -0.72 -2.86
CA GLU A 89 -6.00 -1.64 -2.01
C GLU A 89 -7.51 -1.60 -2.29
N ASN A 90 -8.06 -0.39 -2.46
CA ASN A 90 -9.45 -0.23 -2.92
C ASN A 90 -9.67 -0.91 -4.28
N GLN A 91 -8.72 -0.77 -5.22
CA GLN A 91 -8.79 -1.43 -6.53
C GLN A 91 -8.70 -2.96 -6.40
N ARG A 92 -7.86 -3.48 -5.49
CA ARG A 92 -7.81 -4.90 -5.16
C ARG A 92 -9.15 -5.40 -4.66
N GLN A 93 -9.78 -4.72 -3.70
CA GLN A 93 -11.02 -5.18 -3.10
C GLN A 93 -12.15 -5.26 -4.14
N LEU A 94 -12.23 -4.26 -5.02
CA LEU A 94 -13.14 -4.29 -6.18
C LEU A 94 -12.85 -5.48 -7.12
N ASN A 95 -11.59 -5.84 -7.31
CA ASN A 95 -11.19 -6.97 -8.16
C ASN A 95 -11.51 -8.33 -7.49
N ALA A 96 -11.30 -8.44 -6.18
CA ALA A 96 -11.65 -9.64 -5.41
C ALA A 96 -13.17 -9.89 -5.43
N ASP A 97 -13.98 -8.84 -5.27
CA ASP A 97 -15.44 -8.93 -5.36
C ASP A 97 -15.91 -9.39 -6.74
N LYS A 98 -15.30 -8.85 -7.81
CA LYS A 98 -15.58 -9.29 -9.20
C LYS A 98 -15.21 -10.76 -9.40
N TRP A 99 -14.05 -11.17 -8.91
CA TRP A 99 -13.60 -12.56 -9.02
C TRP A 99 -14.54 -13.52 -8.27
N ALA A 100 -14.96 -13.17 -7.05
CA ALA A 100 -15.89 -13.97 -6.27
C ALA A 100 -17.25 -14.14 -6.98
N LYS A 101 -17.78 -13.08 -7.61
CA LYS A 101 -19.01 -13.14 -8.41
C LYS A 101 -18.85 -14.04 -9.63
N ASN A 102 -17.79 -13.85 -10.42
CA ASN A 102 -17.52 -14.65 -11.61
C ASN A 102 -17.37 -16.14 -11.27
N LEU A 103 -16.70 -16.46 -10.16
CA LEU A 103 -16.54 -17.84 -9.72
C LEU A 103 -17.90 -18.45 -9.34
N ALA A 104 -18.74 -17.71 -8.61
CA ALA A 104 -20.07 -18.16 -8.23
C ALA A 104 -20.96 -18.42 -9.46
N GLU A 105 -20.90 -17.55 -10.46
CA GLU A 105 -21.61 -17.71 -11.74
C GLU A 105 -21.16 -18.97 -12.49
N GLN A 106 -19.84 -19.17 -12.65
CA GLN A 106 -19.30 -20.37 -13.32
C GLN A 106 -19.70 -21.67 -12.60
N VAL A 107 -19.70 -21.66 -11.27
CA VAL A 107 -20.14 -22.83 -10.48
C VAL A 107 -21.64 -23.08 -10.65
N ALA A 108 -22.46 -22.04 -10.71
CA ALA A 108 -23.90 -22.19 -10.94
C ALA A 108 -24.19 -22.73 -12.35
N GLU A 109 -23.52 -22.21 -13.38
CA GLU A 109 -23.65 -22.69 -14.76
C GLU A 109 -23.20 -24.14 -14.92
N PHE A 110 -22.14 -24.54 -14.21
CA PHE A 110 -21.70 -25.94 -14.19
C PHE A 110 -22.77 -26.86 -13.58
N LYS A 111 -23.44 -26.45 -12.50
CA LYS A 111 -24.51 -27.23 -11.85
C LYS A 111 -25.78 -27.38 -12.68
N VAL A 112 -26.01 -26.52 -13.67
CA VAL A 112 -27.19 -26.58 -14.57
C VAL A 112 -26.93 -27.47 -15.79
N ASN A 113 -25.65 -27.68 -16.15
CA ASN A 113 -25.23 -28.52 -17.26
C ASN A 113 -24.87 -29.97 -16.86
N VAL A 114 -25.07 -30.33 -15.58
CA VAL A 114 -24.96 -31.70 -15.03
C VAL A 114 -26.35 -32.20 -14.70
#